data_AF-A0A7S2UM81-F1
#
_entry.id   AF-A0A7S2UM81-F1
#
_cell.length_a   1.000
_cell.length_b   1.000
_cell.length_c   1.000
_cell.angle_alpha   90.00
_cell.angle_beta   90.00
_cell.angle_gamma   90.00
#
_symmetry.space_group_name_H-M   'P 1'
#
loop_
_entity.id
_entity.type
_entity.pdbx_description
1 polymer ?
#
loop_
_entity_poly.entity_id
_entity_poly.type
_entity_poly.pdbx_seq_one_letter_code
_entity_poly.pdbx_strand_id
1 'polypeptide(L)'
;ERYDNRVQFGMVGFPNVGKSSVINVLVGASKHTHGLVRVAVAAQPGKTKHFQTLLLPGRDDMMLCDCPGLVFPSFVSSAADLIAAGVYPIAQMRDHWPVVELICRRIPRQILNAYYGIKLPAPSL
;
A
#
# COMPACT_ATOMS: atom_id res chain seq x y z
N GLU A 1 -32.87 9.06 5.41
CA GLU A 1 -32.64 7.92 6.33
C GLU A 1 -31.57 7.00 5.74
N ARG A 2 -30.27 7.25 5.97
CA ARG A 2 -29.22 6.30 5.56
C ARG A 2 -27.98 6.31 6.47
N TYR A 3 -28.17 6.71 7.71
CA TYR A 3 -27.20 6.41 8.76
C TYR A 3 -27.83 5.33 9.62
N ASP A 4 -27.57 4.11 9.20
CA ASP A 4 -27.47 2.95 10.07
C ASP A 4 -26.88 3.41 11.43
N ASN A 5 -27.50 3.06 12.57
CA ASN A 5 -27.10 3.48 13.93
C ASN A 5 -25.71 2.94 14.38
N ARG A 6 -24.85 2.60 13.42
CA ARG A 6 -23.54 1.99 13.57
C ARG A 6 -22.45 3.06 13.56
N VAL A 7 -21.46 2.88 14.41
CA VAL A 7 -20.24 3.69 14.42
C VAL A 7 -19.35 3.27 13.25
N GLN A 8 -18.97 4.24 12.42
CA GLN A 8 -18.20 4.01 11.19
C GLN A 8 -16.71 4.33 11.38
N PHE A 9 -15.84 3.42 10.95
CA PHE A 9 -14.39 3.57 11.00
C PHE A 9 -13.80 3.49 9.60
N GLY A 10 -13.29 4.61 9.09
CA GLY A 10 -12.63 4.68 7.79
C GLY A 10 -11.12 4.58 7.89
N MET A 11 -10.50 3.82 6.98
CA MET A 11 -9.04 3.80 6.84
C MET A 11 -8.61 4.68 5.68
N VAL A 12 -7.79 5.69 5.94
CA VAL A 12 -7.29 6.64 4.92
C VAL A 12 -5.76 6.60 4.86
N GLY A 13 -5.20 6.69 3.65
CA GLY A 13 -3.75 6.73 3.44
C GLY A 13 -3.33 6.32 2.03
N PHE A 14 -2.04 6.41 1.75
CA PHE A 14 -1.46 6.11 0.44
C PHE A 14 -1.81 4.70 -0.07
N PRO A 15 -1.78 4.46 -1.39
CA PRO A 15 -1.80 3.10 -1.93
C PRO A 15 -0.75 2.21 -1.25
N ASN A 16 -1.03 0.91 -1.16
CA ASN A 16 -0.10 -0.13 -0.71
C ASN A 16 0.44 -0.04 0.74
N VAL A 17 -0.04 0.88 1.57
CA VAL A 17 0.32 0.96 3.02
C VAL A 17 -0.37 -0.09 3.91
N GLY A 18 -1.15 -1.01 3.33
CA GLY A 18 -1.75 -2.12 4.07
C GLY A 18 -3.16 -1.90 4.64
N LYS A 19 -3.87 -0.81 4.27
CA LYS A 19 -5.26 -0.53 4.73
C LYS A 19 -6.18 -1.74 4.60
N SER A 20 -6.34 -2.25 3.39
CA SER A 20 -7.15 -3.42 3.07
C SER A 20 -6.68 -4.70 3.77
N SER A 21 -5.38 -4.82 4.07
CA SER A 21 -4.83 -5.95 4.83
C SER A 21 -5.25 -5.90 6.30
N VAL A 22 -5.23 -4.72 6.93
CA VAL A 22 -5.70 -4.52 8.30
C VAL A 22 -7.20 -4.83 8.40
N ILE A 23 -7.99 -4.41 7.42
CA ILE A 23 -9.43 -4.74 7.37
C ILE A 23 -9.66 -6.25 7.32
N ASN A 24 -8.91 -6.98 6.49
CA ASN A 24 -9.03 -8.44 6.43
C ASN A 24 -8.71 -9.12 7.77
N VAL A 25 -7.74 -8.59 8.53
CA VAL A 25 -7.44 -9.08 9.88
C VAL A 25 -8.60 -8.81 10.84
N LEU A 26 -9.16 -7.59 10.82
CA LEU A 26 -10.26 -7.20 11.70
C LEU A 26 -11.57 -7.95 11.40
N VAL A 27 -11.83 -8.26 10.13
CA VAL A 27 -13.00 -9.05 9.70
C VAL A 27 -12.78 -10.56 9.91
N GLY A 28 -11.60 -11.00 10.39
CA GLY A 28 -11.28 -12.42 10.53
C GLY A 28 -11.22 -13.17 9.19
N ALA A 29 -11.13 -12.42 8.08
CA ALA A 29 -11.07 -12.92 6.72
C ALA A 29 -9.65 -13.40 6.38
N SER A 30 -9.28 -14.56 6.93
CA SER A 30 -8.07 -15.29 6.50
C SER A 30 -8.30 -15.97 5.15
N LYS A 31 -7.20 -16.33 4.45
CA LYS A 31 -7.27 -17.19 3.24
C LYS A 31 -8.01 -18.52 3.48
N HIS A 32 -8.14 -18.94 4.73
CA HIS A 32 -8.70 -20.22 5.15
C HIS A 32 -10.14 -20.15 5.68
N THR A 33 -10.75 -18.97 5.78
CA THR A 33 -12.11 -18.82 6.30
C THR A 33 -13.10 -18.68 5.15
N HIS A 34 -13.91 -19.72 4.92
CA HIS A 34 -14.98 -19.69 3.91
C HIS A 34 -16.21 -18.93 4.43
N GLY A 35 -16.81 -18.07 3.60
CA GLY A 35 -18.06 -17.37 3.90
C GLY A 35 -17.94 -15.92 4.37
N LEU A 36 -16.73 -15.40 4.58
CA LEU A 36 -16.50 -13.99 4.94
C LEU A 36 -16.22 -13.11 3.70
N VAL A 37 -16.78 -11.90 3.70
CA VAL A 37 -16.50 -10.89 2.67
C VAL A 37 -15.04 -10.45 2.81
N ARG A 38 -14.28 -10.62 1.73
CA ARG A 38 -12.84 -10.34 1.70
C ARG A 38 -12.58 -9.06 0.93
N VAL A 39 -11.65 -8.26 1.46
CA VAL A 39 -11.11 -7.13 0.72
C VAL A 39 -9.97 -7.61 -0.18
N ALA A 40 -10.03 -7.24 -1.45
CA ALA A 40 -8.97 -7.51 -2.40
C ALA A 40 -7.67 -6.78 -2.00
N VAL A 41 -6.55 -7.51 -1.98
CA VAL A 41 -5.21 -6.97 -1.71
C VAL A 41 -4.27 -7.32 -2.86
N ALA A 42 -3.39 -6.40 -3.26
CA ALA A 42 -2.23 -6.74 -4.08
C ALA A 42 -1.10 -5.73 -3.90
N ALA A 43 0.08 -6.09 -4.42
CA ALA A 43 1.29 -5.28 -4.35
C ALA A 43 1.31 -4.09 -5.33
N GLN A 44 0.48 -4.12 -6.38
CA GLN A 44 0.38 -3.02 -7.34
C GLN A 44 -0.68 -2.01 -6.88
N PRO A 45 -0.43 -0.70 -7.01
CA PRO A 45 -1.40 0.32 -6.63
C PRO A 45 -2.69 0.22 -7.48
N GLY A 46 -3.80 0.73 -6.94
CA GLY A 46 -5.09 0.76 -7.65
C GLY A 46 -5.93 -0.52 -7.54
N LYS A 47 -5.70 -1.35 -6.51
CA LYS A 47 -6.53 -2.54 -6.25
C LYS A 47 -7.88 -2.21 -5.62
N THR A 48 -7.89 -1.40 -4.56
CA THR A 48 -9.12 -0.83 -4.00
C THR A 48 -9.51 0.37 -4.86
N LYS A 49 -10.44 0.16 -5.80
CA LYS A 49 -10.90 1.21 -6.74
C LYS A 49 -12.15 1.93 -6.27
N HIS A 50 -12.95 1.26 -5.44
CA HIS A 50 -14.24 1.76 -4.98
C HIS A 50 -14.26 1.81 -3.46
N PHE A 51 -14.98 2.82 -2.94
CA PHE A 51 -15.33 2.86 -1.53
C PHE A 51 -16.27 1.70 -1.22
N GLN A 52 -16.00 0.98 -0.13
CA GLN A 52 -16.82 -0.16 0.28
C GLN A 52 -16.93 -0.22 1.81
N THR A 53 -18.07 -0.74 2.28
CA THR A 53 -18.37 -0.88 3.70
C THR A 53 -18.44 -2.36 4.08
N LEU A 54 -17.94 -2.68 5.27
CA LEU A 54 -17.82 -4.04 5.78
C LEU A 54 -18.28 -4.06 7.23
N LEU A 55 -19.16 -4.99 7.57
CA LEU A 55 -19.59 -5.20 8.95
C LEU A 55 -18.53 -6.01 9.70
N LEU A 56 -18.29 -5.66 10.96
CA LEU A 56 -17.44 -6.49 11.82
C LEU A 56 -18.23 -7.71 12.29
N PRO A 57 -17.71 -8.93 12.09
CA PRO A 57 -18.32 -10.11 12.69
C PRO A 57 -18.37 -9.99 14.21
N GLY A 58 -19.56 -10.16 14.80
CA GLY A 58 -19.76 -10.07 16.24
C GLY A 58 -19.80 -8.65 16.83
N ARG A 59 -19.92 -7.61 15.99
CA ARG A 59 -20.14 -6.21 16.37
C ARG A 59 -21.13 -5.54 15.41
N ASP A 60 -22.42 -5.73 15.69
CA ASP A 60 -23.51 -5.23 14.83
C ASP A 60 -23.72 -3.71 14.94
N ASP A 61 -23.01 -3.04 15.84
CA ASP A 61 -22.98 -1.60 16.06
C ASP A 61 -21.79 -0.92 15.37
N MET A 62 -20.94 -1.67 14.65
CA MET A 62 -19.72 -1.14 14.03
C MET A 62 -19.63 -1.47 12.53
N MET A 63 -19.04 -0.54 11.78
CA MET A 63 -18.79 -0.68 10.34
C MET A 63 -17.40 -0.17 9.96
N LEU A 64 -16.67 -0.94 9.15
CA LEU A 64 -15.42 -0.50 8.52
C LEU A 64 -15.70 0.03 7.12
N CYS A 65 -14.96 1.08 6.75
CA CYS A 65 -14.99 1.67 5.43
C CYS A 65 -13.58 1.56 4.81
N ASP A 66 -13.46 0.82 3.70
CA ASP A 66 -12.24 0.78 2.90
C ASP A 66 -12.34 1.84 1.79
N CYS A 67 -11.36 2.74 1.72
CA CYS A 67 -11.30 3.78 0.70
C CYS A 67 -10.16 3.52 -0.29
N PRO A 68 -10.27 4.00 -1.54
CA PRO A 68 -9.15 3.99 -2.46
C PRO A 68 -7.94 4.71 -1.85
N GLY A 69 -6.74 4.28 -2.21
CA GLY A 69 -5.51 4.95 -1.78
C GLY A 69 -5.49 6.38 -2.34
N LEU A 70 -5.33 7.37 -1.47
CA LEU A 70 -5.25 8.78 -1.83
C LEU A 70 -3.81 9.25 -1.78
N VAL A 71 -3.42 10.06 -2.76
CA VAL A 71 -2.09 10.68 -2.83
C VAL A 71 -2.28 12.19 -2.75
N PHE A 72 -1.83 12.80 -1.65
CA PHE A 72 -1.90 14.26 -1.51
C PHE A 72 -0.69 14.91 -2.20
N PRO A 73 -0.89 15.91 -3.07
CA PRO A 73 0.19 16.56 -3.83
C PRO A 73 1.19 17.31 -2.94
N SER A 74 0.83 17.61 -1.68
CA SER A 74 1.63 18.42 -0.75
C SER A 74 2.77 17.69 -0.06
N PHE A 75 2.83 16.36 -0.08
CA PHE A 75 3.82 15.56 0.68
C PHE A 75 4.86 14.85 -0.17
N VAL A 76 4.87 15.08 -1.48
CA VAL A 76 5.59 14.25 -2.43
C VAL A 76 6.61 15.10 -3.18
N SER A 77 7.89 14.83 -2.95
CA SER A 77 8.99 15.60 -3.52
C SER A 77 9.27 15.27 -4.99
N SER A 78 8.97 14.05 -5.46
CA SER A 78 9.20 13.64 -6.85
C SER A 78 8.38 12.42 -7.27
N ALA A 79 8.21 12.23 -8.58
CA ALA A 79 7.67 10.98 -9.14
C ALA A 79 8.51 9.75 -8.75
N ALA A 80 9.82 9.93 -8.56
CA ALA A 80 10.71 8.87 -8.12
C ALA A 80 10.39 8.39 -6.70
N ASP A 81 10.08 9.31 -5.78
CA ASP A 81 9.66 8.96 -4.42
C ASP A 81 8.33 8.20 -4.42
N LEU A 82 7.38 8.57 -5.29
CA LEU A 82 6.10 7.85 -5.42
C LEU A 82 6.29 6.42 -5.93
N ILE A 83 7.16 6.23 -6.92
CA ILE A 83 7.45 4.91 -7.47
C ILE A 83 8.17 4.05 -6.42
N ALA A 84 9.20 4.60 -5.78
CA ALA A 84 9.96 3.90 -4.75
C ALA A 84 9.08 3.53 -3.53
N ALA A 85 8.09 4.37 -3.19
CA ALA A 85 7.10 4.08 -2.14
C ALA A 85 5.98 3.12 -2.60
N GLY A 86 5.99 2.65 -3.85
CA GLY A 86 4.96 1.77 -4.41
C GLY A 86 3.61 2.45 -4.61
N VAL A 87 3.56 3.79 -4.57
CA VAL A 87 2.35 4.59 -4.74
C VAL A 87 1.98 4.73 -6.22
N TYR A 88 2.97 4.96 -7.07
CA TYR A 88 2.82 5.02 -8.52
C TYR A 88 3.21 3.66 -9.15
N PRO A 89 2.48 3.16 -10.17
CA PRO A 89 2.79 1.87 -10.79
C PRO A 89 4.18 1.85 -11.42
N ILE A 90 5.02 0.89 -11.02
CA ILE A 90 6.37 0.73 -11.60
C ILE A 90 6.36 0.48 -13.11
N ALA A 91 5.30 -0.18 -13.62
CA ALA A 91 5.13 -0.47 -15.04
C ALA A 91 4.90 0.77 -15.91
N GLN A 92 4.55 1.92 -15.32
CA GLN A 92 4.32 3.18 -16.04
C GLN A 92 5.54 4.12 -16.00
N MET A 93 6.64 3.68 -15.38
CA MET A 93 7.88 4.43 -15.30
C MET A 93 8.52 4.56 -16.70
N ARG A 94 8.81 5.80 -17.11
CA ARG A 94 9.49 6.08 -18.39
C ARG A 94 11.00 6.18 -18.24
N ASP A 95 11.45 6.83 -17.17
CA ASP A 95 12.86 6.95 -16.80
C ASP A 95 13.07 6.33 -15.42
N HIS A 96 13.95 5.33 -15.36
CA HIS A 96 14.26 4.58 -14.15
C HIS A 96 15.42 5.20 -13.37
N TRP A 97 16.23 6.05 -13.99
CA TRP A 97 17.45 6.55 -13.40
C TRP A 97 17.23 7.32 -12.09
N PRO A 98 16.24 8.25 -11.99
CA PRO A 98 15.99 8.97 -10.75
C PRO A 98 15.57 8.04 -9.60
N VAL A 99 14.82 6.97 -9.89
CA VAL A 99 14.40 5.98 -8.88
C VAL A 99 15.59 5.15 -8.42
N VAL A 100 16.44 4.70 -9.35
CA VAL A 100 17.65 3.94 -9.02
C VAL A 100 18.62 4.78 -8.19
N GLU A 101 18.87 6.03 -8.59
CA GLU A 101 19.72 6.95 -7.84
C GLU A 101 19.19 7.15 -6.42
N LEU A 102 17.89 7.41 -6.29
CA LEU A 102 17.21 7.59 -5.01
C LEU A 102 17.34 6.36 -4.08
N ILE A 103 17.21 5.16 -4.63
CA ILE A 103 17.39 3.90 -3.90
C ILE A 103 18.86 3.74 -3.49
N CYS A 104 19.80 3.94 -4.41
CA CYS A 104 21.24 3.82 -4.16
C CYS A 104 21.76 4.84 -3.14
N ARG A 105 21.13 6.02 -3.03
CA ARG A 105 21.42 7.01 -1.97
C ARG A 105 20.94 6.56 -0.59
N ARG A 106 19.94 5.67 -0.50
CA ARG A 106 19.34 5.20 0.75
C ARG A 106 19.88 3.84 1.21
N ILE A 107 20.26 2.97 0.28
CA ILE A 107 20.72 1.61 0.57
C ILE A 107 22.25 1.54 0.42
N PRO A 108 23.00 1.26 1.50
CA PRO A 108 24.44 1.08 1.42
C PRO A 108 24.86 -0.03 0.45
N ARG A 109 25.96 0.20 -0.28
CA ARG A 109 26.55 -0.75 -1.24
C ARG A 109 26.74 -2.16 -0.66
N GLN A 110 27.14 -2.26 0.61
CA GLN A 110 27.34 -3.54 1.29
C GLN A 110 26.05 -4.38 1.36
N ILE A 111 24.91 -3.73 1.60
CA ILE A 111 23.60 -4.41 1.64
C ILE A 111 23.23 -4.93 0.25
N LEU A 112 23.41 -4.11 -0.79
CA LEU A 112 23.14 -4.52 -2.17
C LEU A 112 24.01 -5.71 -2.59
N ASN A 113 25.32 -5.66 -2.28
CA ASN A 113 26.25 -6.74 -2.56
C ASN A 113 25.86 -8.04 -1.85
N ALA A 114 25.52 -7.97 -0.55
CA ALA A 114 25.14 -9.14 0.23
C ALA A 114 23.82 -9.75 -0.22
N TYR A 115 22.80 -8.91 -0.48
CA TYR A 115 21.47 -9.36 -0.85
C TYR A 115 21.43 -9.99 -2.25
N TYR A 116 22.14 -9.40 -3.23
CA TYR A 116 22.14 -9.87 -4.62
C TYR A 116 23.34 -10.75 -4.97
N GLY A 117 24.30 -10.96 -4.06
CA GLY A 117 25.51 -11.74 -4.34
C GLY A 117 26.42 -11.08 -5.38
N ILE A 118 26.39 -9.75 -5.51
CA ILE A 118 27.15 -8.98 -6.50
C ILE A 118 28.31 -8.22 -5.84
N LYS A 119 29.25 -7.74 -6.67
CA LYS A 119 30.35 -6.88 -6.22
C LYS A 119 30.35 -5.57 -7.00
N LEU A 120 29.60 -4.60 -6.51
CA LEU A 120 29.56 -3.26 -7.09
C LEU A 120 30.94 -2.56 -6.95
N PRO A 121 31.42 -1.88 -8.00
CA PRO A 121 32.68 -1.13 -7.97
C PRO A 121 32.61 0.01 -6.94
N ALA A 122 33.77 0.48 -6.50
CA ALA A 122 33.84 1.70 -5.71
C ALA A 122 33.43 2.91 -6.58
N PRO A 123 32.78 3.94 -6.01
CA PRO A 123 32.52 5.17 -6.75
C PRO A 123 33.84 5.73 -7.28
N SER A 124 33.87 6.09 -8.57
CA SER A 124 34.95 6.90 -9.11
C SER A 124 34.85 8.30 -8.51
N LEU A 125 35.96 8.79 -7.93
CA LEU A 125 36.10 10.17 -7.47
C LEU A 125 35.96 11.16 -8.62
#